data_AF-A0A3I5DTX5-F1
#
_entry.id   AF-A0A3I5DTX5-F1
#
_cell.length_a   1.000
_cell.length_b   1.000
_cell.length_c   1.000
_cell.angle_alpha   90.00
_cell.angle_beta   90.00
_cell.angle_gamma   90.00
#
_symmetry.space_group_name_H-M   'P 1'
#
loop_
_entity.id
_entity.type
_entity.pdbx_description
1 polymer ?
#
loop_
_entity_poly.entity_id
_entity_poly.type
_entity_poly.pdbx_seq_one_letter_code
_entity_poly.pdbx_strand_id
1 'polypeptide(L)'
;MKKPILLTLLCMMLAGCDNPKSPESFTPEMASFSNEFDFDPLRGPVKDFSQTLMNENGEVAKQVTGTLSQEGCFDTLELHDLENNTGLALVLDANYYRDAQTLEKKVQLQGKCQLAALPSAGVTWETDDNGFVVSATGKEMKVEYRYDSEGYPLGKTTINSQKTLSVTAKPSADPRKKLDYTAVSRVDDQQVGNVRQSCEYDAYANPVDCRLVIVDESVKPAVSHHYTIKNRIDYY
;
A
#
# COMPACT_ATOMS: atom_id res chain seq x y z
N MET A 1 30.37 69.26 -23.69
CA MET A 1 30.58 67.88 -24.21
C MET A 1 30.02 66.90 -23.19
N LYS A 2 29.23 65.94 -23.68
CA LYS A 2 28.35 65.00 -22.96
C LYS A 2 29.15 63.89 -22.25
N LYS A 3 28.77 63.48 -21.04
CA LYS A 3 28.88 62.08 -20.56
C LYS A 3 27.73 61.73 -19.59
N PRO A 4 27.07 60.58 -19.74
CA PRO A 4 25.79 60.29 -19.10
C PRO A 4 25.92 59.62 -17.72
N ILE A 5 24.88 59.84 -16.92
CA ILE A 5 24.60 59.18 -15.64
C ILE A 5 24.40 57.67 -15.91
N LEU A 6 25.25 56.84 -15.29
CA LEU A 6 25.12 55.39 -15.35
C LEU A 6 24.18 54.96 -14.22
N LEU A 7 22.89 54.78 -14.55
CA LEU A 7 21.91 54.12 -13.68
C LEU A 7 22.04 52.61 -13.89
N THR A 8 22.76 51.93 -13.01
CA THR A 8 22.83 50.46 -13.01
C THR A 8 21.54 49.91 -12.38
N LEU A 9 20.59 49.49 -13.24
CA LEU A 9 19.45 48.66 -12.83
C LEU A 9 19.97 47.28 -12.42
N LEU A 10 19.92 46.97 -11.14
CA LEU A 10 20.20 45.64 -10.61
C LEU A 10 18.92 44.79 -10.73
N CYS A 11 18.74 44.09 -11.86
CA CYS A 11 17.73 43.05 -11.97
C CYS A 11 18.16 41.84 -11.11
N MET A 12 17.66 41.76 -9.88
CA MET A 12 17.66 40.52 -9.12
C MET A 12 16.67 39.56 -9.77
N MET A 13 17.17 38.66 -10.61
CA MET A 13 16.39 37.51 -11.04
C MET A 13 16.24 36.57 -9.84
N LEU A 14 15.07 36.61 -9.20
CA LEU A 14 14.61 35.54 -8.32
C LEU A 14 14.38 34.30 -9.17
N ALA A 15 15.45 33.54 -9.44
CA ALA A 15 15.30 32.15 -9.83
C ALA A 15 14.75 31.43 -8.61
N GLY A 16 13.41 31.32 -8.54
CA GLY A 16 12.77 30.39 -7.62
C GLY A 16 13.29 29.01 -7.96
N CYS A 17 14.12 28.44 -7.09
CA CYS A 17 14.46 27.02 -7.15
C CYS A 17 13.16 26.26 -6.85
N ASP A 18 12.40 25.94 -7.89
CA ASP A 18 11.33 24.94 -7.86
C ASP A 18 11.99 23.58 -7.64
N ASN A 19 12.43 23.33 -6.40
CA ASN A 19 12.76 21.99 -5.99
C ASN A 19 11.47 21.17 -6.11
N PRO A 20 11.46 20.05 -6.85
CA PRO A 20 10.27 19.23 -6.98
C PRO A 20 9.79 18.87 -5.57
N LYS A 21 8.54 19.23 -5.28
CA LYS A 21 7.92 18.99 -3.97
C LYS A 21 8.08 17.51 -3.63
N SER A 22 8.61 17.22 -2.44
CA SER A 22 8.72 15.83 -1.96
C SER A 22 7.35 15.16 -1.99
N PRO A 23 7.27 13.86 -2.34
CA PRO A 23 6.02 13.11 -2.25
C PRO A 23 5.39 13.22 -0.87
N GLU A 24 4.06 13.21 -0.83
CA GLU A 24 3.31 13.15 0.42
C GLU A 24 3.49 11.77 1.06
N SER A 25 3.71 11.69 2.37
CA SER A 25 3.77 10.42 3.12
C SER A 25 2.50 9.58 2.95
N PHE A 26 2.62 8.26 3.10
CA PHE A 26 1.46 7.37 3.16
C PHE A 26 0.68 7.63 4.45
N THR A 27 -0.65 7.67 4.36
CA THR A 27 -1.49 7.80 5.55
C THR A 27 -1.49 6.47 6.34
N PRO A 28 -1.63 6.52 7.67
CA PRO A 28 -1.72 5.31 8.47
C PRO A 28 -2.88 4.40 8.05
N GLU A 29 -4.02 4.99 7.67
CA GLU A 29 -5.20 4.27 7.20
C GLU A 29 -4.88 3.51 5.91
N MET A 30 -4.36 4.20 4.88
CA MET A 30 -4.03 3.56 3.61
C MET A 30 -2.97 2.46 3.77
N ALA A 31 -1.87 2.75 4.49
CA ALA A 31 -0.77 1.80 4.66
C ALA A 31 -1.17 0.56 5.50
N SER A 32 -2.02 0.74 6.51
CA SER A 32 -2.46 -0.36 7.37
C SER A 32 -3.43 -1.28 6.63
N PHE A 33 -4.39 -0.71 5.90
CA PHE A 33 -5.33 -1.48 5.09
C PHE A 33 -4.61 -2.20 3.95
N SER A 34 -3.65 -1.56 3.28
CA SER A 34 -2.90 -2.17 2.19
C SER A 34 -2.12 -3.42 2.66
N ASN A 35 -1.53 -3.36 3.86
CA ASN A 35 -0.81 -4.48 4.48
C ASN A 35 -1.72 -5.65 4.90
N GLU A 36 -2.92 -5.32 5.39
CA GLU A 36 -3.88 -6.31 5.88
C GLU A 36 -4.62 -6.99 4.72
N PHE A 37 -5.03 -6.21 3.72
CA PHE A 37 -5.85 -6.64 2.60
C PHE A 37 -5.07 -6.85 1.30
N ASP A 38 -3.74 -6.80 1.33
CA ASP A 38 -2.83 -7.20 0.25
C ASP A 38 -3.03 -6.41 -1.06
N PHE A 39 -2.90 -5.08 -0.95
CA PHE A 39 -2.85 -4.18 -2.11
C PHE A 39 -1.74 -3.13 -1.94
N ASP A 40 -1.43 -2.39 -3.01
CA ASP A 40 -0.38 -1.38 -3.01
C ASP A 40 -0.87 -0.07 -2.36
N PRO A 41 -0.20 0.51 -1.34
CA PRO A 41 -0.66 1.74 -0.72
C PRO A 41 -0.52 2.94 -1.68
N LEU A 42 -1.43 3.89 -1.56
CA LEU A 42 -1.47 5.12 -2.36
C LEU A 42 -1.20 6.38 -1.51
N ARG A 43 -0.67 7.42 -2.14
CA ARG A 43 -0.37 8.74 -1.55
C ARG A 43 -1.43 9.77 -1.96
N GLY A 44 -1.55 10.83 -1.16
CA GLY A 44 -2.39 11.99 -1.49
C GLY A 44 -3.89 11.78 -1.20
N PRO A 45 -4.72 12.77 -1.56
CA PRO A 45 -6.15 12.77 -1.27
C PRO A 45 -6.92 11.90 -2.27
N VAL A 46 -6.69 10.59 -2.23
CA VAL A 46 -7.38 9.61 -3.08
C VAL A 46 -8.87 9.65 -2.75
N LYS A 47 -9.68 9.76 -3.79
CA LYS A 47 -11.15 9.72 -3.72
C LYS A 47 -11.67 8.33 -4.06
N ASP A 48 -11.15 7.74 -5.14
CA ASP A 48 -11.45 6.38 -5.52
C ASP A 48 -10.29 5.76 -6.29
N PHE A 49 -10.19 4.43 -6.23
CA PHE A 49 -9.15 3.71 -6.95
C PHE A 49 -9.60 2.30 -7.34
N SER A 50 -8.90 1.76 -8.34
CA SER A 50 -8.92 0.34 -8.67
C SER A 50 -7.50 -0.15 -8.92
N GLN A 51 -7.12 -1.31 -8.39
CA GLN A 51 -5.89 -2.02 -8.71
C GLN A 51 -6.25 -3.38 -9.30
N THR A 52 -5.81 -3.64 -10.53
CA THR A 52 -6.11 -4.89 -11.24
C THR A 52 -4.82 -5.63 -11.54
N LEU A 53 -4.63 -6.78 -10.90
CA LEU A 53 -3.53 -7.71 -11.16
C LEU A 53 -3.94 -8.66 -12.28
N MET A 54 -3.15 -8.71 -13.35
CA MET A 54 -3.38 -9.60 -14.50
C MET A 54 -2.20 -10.53 -14.71
N ASN A 55 -2.48 -11.78 -15.05
CA ASN A 55 -1.45 -12.77 -15.39
C ASN A 55 -0.86 -12.54 -16.80
N GLU A 56 0.07 -13.39 -17.22
CA GLU A 56 0.74 -13.30 -18.53
C GLU A 56 -0.21 -13.40 -19.73
N ASN A 57 -1.37 -14.05 -19.56
CA ASN A 57 -2.39 -14.18 -20.59
C ASN A 57 -3.29 -12.94 -20.69
N GLY A 58 -3.12 -11.96 -19.79
CA GLY A 58 -3.99 -10.80 -19.66
C GLY A 58 -5.31 -11.09 -18.93
N GLU A 59 -5.42 -12.24 -18.26
CA GLU A 59 -6.58 -12.58 -17.44
C GLU A 59 -6.43 -11.94 -16.05
N VAL A 60 -7.54 -11.45 -15.49
CA VAL A 60 -7.53 -10.84 -14.15
C VAL A 60 -7.36 -11.93 -13.10
N ALA A 61 -6.30 -11.81 -12.30
CA ALA A 61 -6.00 -12.69 -11.17
C ALA A 61 -6.61 -12.14 -9.87
N LYS A 62 -6.42 -10.83 -9.62
CA LYS A 62 -6.97 -10.13 -8.46
C LYS A 62 -7.43 -8.72 -8.84
N GLN A 63 -8.45 -8.23 -8.15
CA GLN A 63 -8.91 -6.85 -8.26
C GLN A 63 -9.25 -6.29 -6.89
N VAL A 64 -8.79 -5.07 -6.63
CA VAL A 64 -9.16 -4.29 -5.45
C VAL A 64 -9.73 -2.96 -5.91
N THR A 65 -10.86 -2.56 -5.33
CA THR A 65 -11.48 -1.25 -5.58
C THR A 65 -11.88 -0.62 -4.26
N GLY A 66 -11.72 0.69 -4.13
CA GLY A 66 -12.18 1.39 -2.95
C GLY A 66 -12.54 2.84 -3.25
N THR A 67 -13.46 3.37 -2.46
CA THR A 67 -13.74 4.80 -2.40
C THR A 67 -13.39 5.29 -1.00
N LEU A 68 -12.87 6.50 -0.90
CA LEU A 68 -12.45 7.10 0.36
C LEU A 68 -13.15 8.43 0.56
N SER A 69 -13.34 8.83 1.81
CA SER A 69 -13.74 10.18 2.20
C SER A 69 -12.55 11.15 2.11
N GLN A 70 -12.81 12.46 2.20
CA GLN A 70 -11.72 13.46 2.21
C GLN A 70 -10.79 13.33 3.42
N GLU A 71 -11.27 12.72 4.50
CA GLU A 71 -10.50 12.43 5.70
C GLU A 71 -9.64 11.16 5.58
N GLY A 72 -9.76 10.41 4.47
CA GLY A 72 -8.96 9.20 4.20
C GLY A 72 -9.55 7.90 4.76
N CYS A 73 -10.79 7.91 5.22
CA CYS A 73 -11.52 6.70 5.59
C CYS A 73 -12.02 6.00 4.32
N PHE A 74 -11.87 4.68 4.21
CA PHE A 74 -12.55 3.95 3.15
C PHE A 74 -14.07 4.02 3.39
N ASP A 75 -14.82 4.52 2.44
CA ASP A 75 -16.29 4.42 2.45
C ASP A 75 -16.70 3.01 1.96
N THR A 76 -16.00 2.50 0.95
CA THR A 76 -16.10 1.12 0.47
C THR A 76 -14.72 0.54 0.18
N LEU A 77 -14.61 -0.78 0.33
CA LEU A 77 -13.44 -1.56 -0.08
C LEU A 77 -13.89 -2.93 -0.55
N GLU A 78 -13.63 -3.25 -1.82
CA GLU A 78 -13.95 -4.53 -2.43
C GLU A 78 -12.67 -5.20 -2.91
N LEU A 79 -12.57 -6.50 -2.63
CA LEU A 79 -11.47 -7.36 -3.03
C LEU A 79 -12.04 -8.60 -3.71
N HIS A 80 -11.49 -8.93 -4.87
CA HIS A 80 -11.80 -10.12 -5.62
C HIS A 80 -10.49 -10.85 -5.93
N ASP A 81 -10.32 -12.02 -5.34
CA ASP A 81 -9.25 -12.95 -5.70
C ASP A 81 -9.85 -14.04 -6.59
N LEU A 82 -9.70 -13.85 -7.90
CA LEU A 82 -10.29 -14.72 -8.92
C LEU A 82 -9.52 -16.04 -9.05
N GLU A 83 -8.21 -16.04 -8.75
CA GLU A 83 -7.41 -17.26 -8.73
C GLU A 83 -7.88 -18.22 -7.62
N ASN A 84 -8.23 -17.68 -6.45
CA ASN A 84 -8.68 -18.47 -5.31
C ASN A 84 -10.21 -18.53 -5.15
N ASN A 85 -10.96 -17.85 -6.03
CA ASN A 85 -12.41 -17.69 -5.96
C ASN A 85 -12.89 -17.21 -4.58
N THR A 86 -12.20 -16.21 -4.03
CA THR A 86 -12.57 -15.56 -2.77
C THR A 86 -12.80 -14.08 -2.99
N GLY A 87 -13.54 -13.45 -2.06
CA GLY A 87 -13.78 -12.02 -2.14
C GLY A 87 -14.32 -11.45 -0.84
N LEU A 88 -14.24 -10.13 -0.75
CA LEU A 88 -14.69 -9.35 0.39
C LEU A 88 -15.23 -8.03 -0.12
N ALA A 89 -16.41 -7.61 0.32
CA ALA A 89 -16.95 -6.29 0.04
C ALA A 89 -17.33 -5.63 1.35
N LEU A 90 -16.70 -4.51 1.66
CA LEU A 90 -16.85 -3.76 2.90
C LEU A 90 -17.49 -2.41 2.63
N VAL A 91 -18.42 -2.01 3.49
CA VAL A 91 -18.99 -0.67 3.55
C VAL A 91 -18.84 -0.09 4.95
N LEU A 92 -18.43 1.16 5.04
CA LEU A 92 -18.31 1.87 6.32
C LEU A 92 -19.70 2.15 6.91
N ASP A 93 -19.92 1.73 8.15
CA ASP A 93 -21.08 2.10 8.96
C ASP A 93 -20.63 2.43 10.39
N ALA A 94 -20.58 3.73 10.68
CA ALA A 94 -20.10 4.29 11.93
C ALA A 94 -18.68 3.77 12.29
N ASN A 95 -18.56 2.92 13.30
CA ASN A 95 -17.30 2.39 13.79
C ASN A 95 -17.04 0.94 13.35
N TYR A 96 -17.69 0.48 12.28
CA TYR A 96 -17.49 -0.83 11.70
C TYR A 96 -17.42 -0.76 10.18
N TYR A 97 -16.59 -1.63 9.58
CA TYR A 97 -16.90 -2.10 8.24
C TYR A 97 -17.83 -3.30 8.31
N ARG A 98 -18.91 -3.21 7.53
CA ARG A 98 -19.87 -4.28 7.35
C ARG A 98 -19.69 -4.93 6.00
N ASP A 99 -20.01 -6.20 5.92
CA ASP A 99 -20.17 -6.86 4.64
C ASP A 99 -21.27 -6.17 3.82
N ALA A 100 -20.96 -5.82 2.57
CA ALA A 100 -21.83 -4.99 1.75
C ALA A 100 -23.15 -5.69 1.38
N GLN A 101 -23.20 -7.02 1.40
CA GLN A 101 -24.39 -7.79 1.02
C GLN A 101 -25.24 -8.17 2.23
N THR A 102 -24.59 -8.64 3.28
CA THR A 102 -25.25 -9.21 4.48
C THR A 102 -25.40 -8.21 5.62
N LEU A 103 -24.68 -7.09 5.56
CA LEU A 103 -24.60 -6.06 6.62
C LEU A 103 -24.03 -6.58 7.95
N GLU A 104 -23.43 -7.77 7.94
CA GLU A 104 -22.74 -8.33 9.09
C GLU A 104 -21.52 -7.46 9.43
N LYS A 105 -21.34 -7.15 10.72
CA LYS A 105 -20.16 -6.43 11.19
C LYS A 105 -18.93 -7.32 11.04
N LYS A 106 -18.02 -6.95 10.13
CA LYS A 106 -16.79 -7.71 9.87
C LYS A 106 -15.61 -7.14 10.63
N VAL A 107 -15.33 -5.85 10.45
CA VAL A 107 -14.15 -5.19 11.01
C VAL A 107 -14.58 -4.07 11.94
N GLN A 108 -14.11 -4.11 13.19
CA GLN A 108 -14.28 -3.02 14.13
C GLN A 108 -13.20 -1.97 13.92
N LEU A 109 -13.59 -0.70 14.02
CA LEU A 109 -12.72 0.45 13.84
C LEU A 109 -12.50 1.23 15.13
N GLN A 110 -11.40 1.96 15.16
CA GLN A 110 -11.00 2.88 16.22
C GLN A 110 -10.48 4.19 15.65
N GLY A 111 -10.63 5.28 16.42
CA GLY A 111 -10.12 6.59 16.04
C GLY A 111 -10.59 7.02 14.64
N LYS A 112 -9.63 7.43 13.79
CA LYS A 112 -9.84 7.88 12.41
C LYS A 112 -10.04 6.71 11.43
N CYS A 113 -11.04 5.88 11.68
CA CYS A 113 -11.37 4.71 10.84
C CYS A 113 -10.26 3.65 10.73
N GLN A 114 -9.38 3.57 11.73
CA GLN A 114 -8.28 2.61 11.74
C GLN A 114 -8.73 1.23 12.23
N LEU A 115 -8.05 0.16 11.80
CA LEU A 115 -8.32 -1.20 12.22
C LEU A 115 -8.19 -1.37 13.74
N ALA A 116 -9.20 -1.97 14.37
CA ALA A 116 -9.21 -2.26 15.80
C ALA A 116 -9.36 -3.77 16.09
N ALA A 117 -10.33 -4.43 15.47
CA ALA A 117 -10.51 -5.88 15.63
C ALA A 117 -11.25 -6.54 14.47
N LEU A 118 -11.01 -7.84 14.26
CA LEU A 118 -11.81 -8.74 13.42
C LEU A 118 -12.53 -9.72 14.36
N PRO A 119 -13.74 -9.38 14.87
CA PRO A 119 -14.35 -10.12 15.96
C PRO A 119 -14.63 -11.58 15.63
N SER A 120 -15.03 -11.88 14.39
CA SER A 120 -15.32 -13.25 13.94
C SER A 120 -14.10 -14.16 13.98
N ALA A 121 -12.89 -13.62 13.81
CA ALA A 121 -11.63 -14.34 13.89
C ALA A 121 -10.93 -14.21 15.25
N GLY A 122 -11.48 -13.40 16.17
CA GLY A 122 -10.83 -13.09 17.44
C GLY A 122 -9.47 -12.42 17.26
N VAL A 123 -9.31 -11.59 16.22
CA VAL A 123 -8.07 -10.83 15.96
C VAL A 123 -8.25 -9.40 16.48
N THR A 124 -7.23 -8.86 17.13
CA THR A 124 -7.13 -7.46 17.55
C THR A 124 -5.89 -6.83 16.95
N TRP A 125 -6.01 -5.60 16.45
CA TRP A 125 -4.89 -4.81 15.95
C TRP A 125 -4.46 -3.76 16.96
N GLU A 126 -3.15 -3.53 17.05
CA GLU A 126 -2.56 -2.45 17.84
C GLU A 126 -1.96 -1.41 16.91
N THR A 127 -2.14 -0.14 17.26
CA THR A 127 -1.59 0.99 16.52
C THR A 127 -0.50 1.70 17.33
N ASP A 128 0.50 2.25 16.64
CA ASP A 128 1.48 3.14 17.25
C ASP A 128 0.93 4.56 17.47
N ASP A 129 1.75 5.45 18.04
CA ASP A 129 1.39 6.86 18.29
C ASP A 129 1.14 7.67 17.00
N ASN A 130 1.62 7.17 15.86
CA ASN A 130 1.37 7.77 14.54
C ASN A 130 0.10 7.20 13.88
N GLY A 131 -0.55 6.22 14.52
CA GLY A 131 -1.78 5.59 14.05
C GLY A 131 -1.59 4.41 13.10
N PHE A 132 -0.37 3.94 12.86
CA PHE A 132 -0.11 2.78 12.00
C PHE A 132 -0.38 1.49 12.76
N VAL A 133 -1.04 0.52 12.12
CA VAL A 133 -1.18 -0.83 12.66
C VAL A 133 0.19 -1.50 12.67
N VAL A 134 0.72 -1.76 13.85
CA VAL A 134 2.06 -2.36 14.05
C VAL A 134 2.00 -3.81 14.53
N SER A 135 0.87 -4.23 15.09
CA SER A 135 0.67 -5.63 15.46
C SER A 135 -0.77 -6.09 15.20
N ALA A 136 -0.93 -7.38 14.91
CA ALA A 136 -2.20 -8.09 14.96
C ALA A 136 -2.02 -9.32 15.84
N THR A 137 -2.94 -9.54 16.77
CA THR A 137 -2.90 -10.71 17.67
C THR A 137 -4.20 -11.48 17.54
N GLY A 138 -4.09 -12.75 17.17
CA GLY A 138 -5.17 -13.73 17.20
C GLY A 138 -4.86 -14.86 18.19
N LYS A 139 -5.76 -15.83 18.27
CA LYS A 139 -5.63 -16.96 19.21
C LYS A 139 -4.36 -17.80 19.00
N GLU A 140 -3.97 -18.01 17.76
CA GLU A 140 -2.89 -18.95 17.38
C GLU A 140 -1.76 -18.28 16.58
N MET A 141 -1.91 -16.98 16.30
CA MET A 141 -0.98 -16.24 15.47
C MET A 141 -0.80 -14.81 15.94
N LYS A 142 0.40 -14.28 15.72
CA LYS A 142 0.74 -12.86 15.87
C LYS A 142 1.34 -12.36 14.56
N VAL A 143 1.00 -11.16 14.15
CA VAL A 143 1.60 -10.47 13.01
C VAL A 143 2.26 -9.19 13.52
N GLU A 144 3.47 -8.91 13.04
CA GLU A 144 4.20 -7.69 13.32
C GLU A 144 4.47 -6.97 12.00
N TYR A 145 3.99 -5.73 11.88
CA TYR A 145 4.10 -4.91 10.67
C TYR A 145 5.23 -3.89 10.84
N ARG A 146 5.87 -3.54 9.73
CA ARG A 146 6.96 -2.56 9.71
C ARG A 146 6.71 -1.52 8.63
N TYR A 147 7.06 -0.28 8.93
CA TYR A 147 6.98 0.84 8.00
C TYR A 147 8.29 1.62 8.00
N ASP A 148 8.56 2.33 6.92
CA ASP A 148 9.61 3.35 6.92
C ASP A 148 9.10 4.70 7.46
N SER A 149 9.98 5.71 7.48
CA SER A 149 9.65 7.05 7.98
C SER A 149 8.60 7.81 7.17
N GLU A 150 8.29 7.36 5.95
CA GLU A 150 7.25 7.93 5.10
C GLU A 150 5.93 7.12 5.19
N GLY A 151 5.88 6.10 6.05
CA GLY A 151 4.72 5.21 6.20
C GLY A 151 4.65 4.09 5.17
N TYR A 152 5.70 3.89 4.35
CA TYR A 152 5.70 2.81 3.36
C TYR A 152 5.84 1.45 4.05
N PRO A 153 5.00 0.45 3.74
CA PRO A 153 5.13 -0.90 4.27
C PRO A 153 6.45 -1.58 3.90
N LEU A 154 7.26 -1.94 4.90
CA LEU A 154 8.49 -2.72 4.74
C LEU A 154 8.25 -4.24 4.84
N GLY A 155 6.99 -4.65 4.94
CA GLY A 155 6.55 -6.03 5.10
C GLY A 155 6.18 -6.40 6.54
N LYS A 156 5.87 -7.67 6.75
CA LYS A 156 5.34 -8.21 8.00
C LYS A 156 6.01 -9.51 8.44
N THR A 157 5.89 -9.84 9.71
CA THR A 157 6.29 -11.14 10.25
C THR A 157 5.09 -11.79 10.91
N THR A 158 4.70 -12.95 10.41
CA THR A 158 3.64 -13.79 10.96
C THR A 158 4.26 -14.93 11.75
N ILE A 159 3.89 -15.03 13.01
CA ILE A 159 4.39 -16.02 13.97
C ILE A 159 3.21 -16.87 14.40
N ASN A 160 3.33 -18.19 14.29
CA ASN A 160 2.40 -19.14 14.92
C ASN A 160 3.19 -20.20 15.72
N SER A 161 2.50 -21.17 16.31
CA SER A 161 3.12 -22.21 17.14
C SER A 161 4.10 -23.13 16.41
N GLN A 162 4.07 -23.14 15.09
CA GLN A 162 4.83 -24.08 14.25
C GLN A 162 5.94 -23.40 13.46
N LYS A 163 5.68 -22.21 12.91
CA LYS A 163 6.51 -21.54 11.93
C LYS A 163 6.49 -20.03 12.07
N THR A 164 7.54 -19.40 11.57
CA THR A 164 7.62 -17.96 11.35
C THR A 164 7.72 -17.66 9.86
N LEU A 165 6.77 -16.90 9.32
CA LEU A 165 6.83 -16.36 7.97
C LEU A 165 7.22 -14.87 8.05
N SER A 166 8.29 -14.48 7.39
CA SER A 166 8.67 -13.07 7.26
C SER A 166 8.67 -12.63 5.80
N VAL A 167 8.13 -11.44 5.56
CA VAL A 167 8.22 -10.72 4.29
C VAL A 167 8.97 -9.43 4.54
N THR A 168 10.03 -9.18 3.77
CA THR A 168 10.82 -7.95 3.88
C THR A 168 10.94 -7.30 2.52
N ALA A 169 10.41 -6.08 2.41
CA ALA A 169 10.51 -5.25 1.21
C ALA A 169 11.70 -4.28 1.32
N LYS A 170 12.33 -4.03 0.17
CA LYS A 170 13.35 -3.01 -0.03
C LYS A 170 12.87 -2.10 -1.17
N PRO A 171 12.30 -0.92 -0.86
CA PRO A 171 11.86 0.02 -1.88
C PRO A 171 13.03 0.71 -2.58
N SER A 172 12.73 1.39 -3.68
CA SER A 172 13.66 2.28 -4.37
C SER A 172 14.22 3.36 -3.43
N ALA A 173 15.45 3.77 -3.70
CA ALA A 173 16.05 4.94 -3.05
C ALA A 173 15.44 6.26 -3.54
N ASP A 174 14.75 6.25 -4.69
CA ASP A 174 13.97 7.40 -5.16
C ASP A 174 12.64 7.44 -4.38
N PRO A 175 12.40 8.48 -3.55
CA PRO A 175 11.19 8.58 -2.74
C PRO A 175 9.91 8.67 -3.58
N ARG A 176 10.01 9.07 -4.86
CA ARG A 176 8.88 9.09 -5.81
C ARG A 176 8.55 7.72 -6.39
N LYS A 177 9.38 6.69 -6.13
CA LYS A 177 9.25 5.36 -6.74
C LYS A 177 9.28 4.23 -5.72
N LYS A 178 8.64 4.40 -4.57
CA LYS A 178 8.64 3.40 -3.49
C LYS A 178 8.11 2.04 -3.93
N LEU A 179 7.24 1.99 -4.94
CA LEU A 179 6.66 0.75 -5.47
C LEU A 179 7.56 0.06 -6.51
N ASP A 180 8.71 0.65 -6.83
CA ASP A 180 9.82 -0.07 -7.46
C ASP A 180 10.59 -0.74 -6.32
N TYR A 181 10.19 -1.95 -5.96
CA TYR A 181 10.76 -2.66 -4.82
C TYR A 181 11.18 -4.07 -5.16
N THR A 182 12.02 -4.63 -4.29
CA THR A 182 12.22 -6.08 -4.20
C THR A 182 11.76 -6.55 -2.84
N ALA A 183 11.11 -7.72 -2.75
CA ALA A 183 10.79 -8.33 -1.46
C ALA A 183 11.29 -9.78 -1.39
N VAL A 184 11.55 -10.24 -0.17
CA VAL A 184 11.95 -11.62 0.11
C VAL A 184 11.03 -12.19 1.16
N SER A 185 10.51 -13.39 0.87
CA SER A 185 9.72 -14.20 1.79
C SER A 185 10.58 -15.31 2.38
N ARG A 186 10.57 -15.46 3.71
CA ARG A 186 11.29 -16.52 4.43
C ARG A 186 10.36 -17.28 5.37
N VAL A 187 10.49 -18.60 5.39
CA VAL A 187 9.87 -19.48 6.38
C VAL A 187 10.99 -20.03 7.26
N ASP A 188 10.93 -19.77 8.56
CA ASP A 188 11.95 -20.16 9.54
C ASP A 188 13.36 -19.77 9.07
N ASP A 189 13.50 -18.50 8.64
CA ASP A 189 14.69 -17.88 8.05
C ASP A 189 15.20 -18.48 6.72
N GLN A 190 14.57 -19.55 6.22
CA GLN A 190 14.84 -20.07 4.89
C GLN A 190 14.06 -19.30 3.83
N GLN A 191 14.75 -18.78 2.82
CA GLN A 191 14.11 -18.10 1.69
C GLN A 191 13.25 -19.08 0.87
N VAL A 192 12.00 -18.68 0.64
CA VAL A 192 11.01 -19.45 -0.12
C VAL A 192 10.44 -18.68 -1.30
N GLY A 193 10.71 -17.39 -1.39
CA GLY A 193 10.33 -16.63 -2.57
C GLY A 193 10.93 -15.24 -2.64
N ASN A 194 10.89 -14.69 -3.84
CA ASN A 194 11.37 -13.37 -4.17
C ASN A 194 10.34 -12.63 -5.02
N VAL A 195 10.22 -11.32 -4.81
CA VAL A 195 9.37 -10.44 -5.60
C VAL A 195 10.20 -9.30 -6.15
N ARG A 196 9.90 -8.88 -7.38
CA ARG A 196 10.36 -7.63 -7.97
C ARG A 196 9.21 -6.91 -8.64
N GLN A 197 9.03 -5.63 -8.29
CA GLN A 197 8.08 -4.74 -8.93
C GLN A 197 8.79 -3.56 -9.57
N SER A 198 8.26 -3.06 -10.69
CA SER A 198 8.73 -1.84 -11.34
C SER A 198 7.55 -1.15 -12.03
N CYS A 199 7.38 0.14 -11.80
CA CYS A 199 6.18 0.87 -12.16
C CYS A 199 6.44 2.15 -12.97
N GLU A 200 5.41 2.58 -13.68
CA GLU A 200 5.19 3.95 -14.11
C GLU A 200 4.38 4.70 -13.05
N TYR A 201 4.56 6.02 -12.95
CA TYR A 201 4.03 6.83 -11.86
C TYR A 201 3.28 8.07 -12.35
N ASP A 202 2.27 8.48 -11.60
CA ASP A 202 1.58 9.75 -11.80
C ASP A 202 2.24 10.93 -11.06
N ALA A 203 1.58 12.08 -11.06
CA ALA A 203 2.06 13.31 -10.42
C ALA A 203 2.16 13.21 -8.88
N TYR A 204 1.33 12.37 -8.26
CA TYR A 204 1.31 12.11 -6.82
C TYR A 204 2.33 11.04 -6.40
N ALA A 205 3.12 10.54 -7.35
CA ALA A 205 4.07 9.45 -7.14
C ALA A 205 3.37 8.12 -6.77
N ASN A 206 2.16 7.90 -7.30
CA ASN A 206 1.46 6.64 -7.22
C ASN A 206 1.65 5.81 -8.50
N PRO A 207 1.70 4.48 -8.39
CA PRO A 207 1.86 3.59 -9.55
C PRO A 207 0.63 3.64 -10.47
N VAL A 208 0.82 3.69 -11.79
CA VAL A 208 -0.27 3.59 -12.78
C VAL A 208 -0.25 2.28 -13.56
N ASP A 209 0.94 1.78 -13.88
CA ASP A 209 1.17 0.50 -14.55
C ASP A 209 2.45 -0.11 -13.98
N CYS A 210 2.39 -1.34 -13.48
CA CYS A 210 3.53 -2.03 -12.92
C CYS A 210 3.73 -3.40 -13.56
N ARG A 211 4.99 -3.79 -13.69
CA ARG A 211 5.40 -5.17 -13.93
C ARG A 211 5.82 -5.79 -12.61
N LEU A 212 5.20 -6.92 -12.28
CA LEU A 212 5.46 -7.70 -11.08
C LEU A 212 6.00 -9.07 -11.49
N VAL A 213 7.09 -9.48 -10.86
CA VAL A 213 7.65 -10.83 -11.01
C VAL A 213 7.72 -11.46 -9.63
N ILE A 214 7.10 -12.63 -9.49
CA ILE A 214 7.14 -13.45 -8.28
C ILE A 214 7.88 -14.74 -8.61
N VAL A 215 8.92 -15.04 -7.85
CA VAL A 215 9.67 -16.28 -7.96
C VAL A 215 9.36 -17.15 -6.75
N ASP A 216 8.75 -18.31 -6.99
CA ASP A 216 8.57 -19.37 -6.00
C ASP A 216 9.85 -20.22 -5.94
N GLU A 217 10.59 -20.06 -4.84
CA GLU A 217 11.85 -20.77 -4.57
C GLU A 217 11.64 -21.96 -3.62
N SER A 218 10.39 -22.25 -3.23
CA SER A 218 10.04 -23.41 -2.41
C SER A 218 10.05 -24.71 -3.22
N VAL A 219 9.93 -24.62 -4.54
CA VAL A 219 9.92 -25.75 -5.48
C VAL A 219 11.21 -25.86 -6.28
N LYS A 220 11.48 -27.06 -6.84
CA LYS A 220 12.68 -27.33 -7.66
C LYS A 220 12.29 -27.93 -9.03
N PRO A 221 12.62 -27.28 -10.15
CA PRO A 221 13.24 -25.94 -10.26
C PRO A 221 12.30 -24.83 -9.75
N ALA A 222 12.87 -23.68 -9.37
CA ALA A 222 12.10 -22.50 -8.99
C ALA A 222 11.20 -22.05 -10.16
N VAL A 223 10.01 -21.54 -9.84
CA VAL A 223 9.01 -21.11 -10.83
C VAL A 223 8.85 -19.61 -10.78
N SER A 224 8.82 -18.96 -11.95
CA SER A 224 8.61 -17.51 -12.09
C SER A 224 7.22 -17.25 -12.63
N HIS A 225 6.50 -16.34 -11.99
CA HIS A 225 5.20 -15.84 -12.41
C HIS A 225 5.30 -14.36 -12.72
N HIS A 226 4.85 -13.95 -13.90
CA HIS A 226 4.84 -12.55 -14.30
C HIS A 226 3.42 -12.01 -14.32
N TYR A 227 3.27 -10.82 -13.77
CA TYR A 227 2.00 -10.12 -13.69
C TYR A 227 2.15 -8.67 -14.13
N THR A 228 1.03 -8.09 -14.52
CA THR A 228 0.88 -6.65 -14.73
C THR A 228 -0.15 -6.13 -13.73
N ILE A 229 0.17 -5.03 -13.03
CA ILE A 229 -0.78 -4.31 -12.18
C ILE A 229 -1.17 -3.04 -12.90
N LYS A 230 -2.47 -2.81 -13.07
CA LYS A 230 -3.00 -1.53 -13.59
C LYS A 230 -3.81 -0.83 -12.53
N ASN A 231 -3.46 0.43 -12.32
CA ASN A 231 -4.14 1.30 -11.38
C ASN A 231 -4.95 2.38 -12.10
N ARG A 232 -6.12 2.66 -11.57
CA ARG A 232 -6.88 3.90 -11.83
C ARG A 232 -7.05 4.58 -10.49
N ILE A 233 -6.77 5.87 -10.43
CA ILE A 233 -6.77 6.63 -9.20
C ILE A 233 -7.35 8.00 -9.52
N ASP A 234 -8.44 8.32 -8.85
CA ASP A 234 -9.05 9.64 -8.87
C ASP A 234 -8.80 10.33 -7.53
N TYR A 235 -8.53 11.64 -7.59
CA TYR A 235 -8.18 12.47 -6.43
C TYR A 235 -9.24 13.56 -6.21
N TYR A 236 -9.30 14.09 -4.99
CA TYR A 236 -10.15 15.23 -4.63
C TYR A 236 -9.63 16.59 -5.14
#